data_AF-A0A8C8C9U2-F1
#
_entry.id   AF-A0A8C8C9U2-F1
#
_cell.length_a   1.000
_cell.length_b   1.000
_cell.length_c   1.000
_cell.angle_alpha   90.00
_cell.angle_beta   90.00
_cell.angle_gamma   90.00
#
_symmetry.space_group_name_H-M   'P 1'
#
loop_
_entity.id
_entity.type
_entity.pdbx_description
1 polymer ?
#
loop_
_entity_poly.entity_id
_entity_poly.type
_entity_poly.pdbx_seq_one_letter_code
_entity_poly.pdbx_strand_id
1 'polypeptide(L)'
;MSLFKACDWWAAVLGEGEEFDQGCLLNSSGHGLYKTVVGNYMGMLRVFSPHPAKPGEPGPQPATGGAARDPVIQVEVGKFFS
;
A
#
# COMPACT_ATOMS: atom_id res chain seq x y z
N MET A 1 6.68 15.49 -23.83
CA MET A 1 6.84 14.04 -23.56
C MET A 1 7.97 13.88 -22.54
N SER A 2 7.78 13.12 -21.47
CA SER A 2 8.81 12.96 -20.43
C SER A 2 10.03 12.22 -20.99
N LEU A 3 11.24 12.72 -20.69
CA LEU A 3 12.52 12.07 -21.02
C LEU A 3 12.79 10.81 -20.17
N PHE A 4 12.10 10.67 -19.03
CA PHE A 4 12.22 9.52 -18.15
C PHE A 4 10.86 8.84 -17.99
N LYS A 5 10.84 7.53 -18.23
CA LYS A 5 9.72 6.65 -17.89
C LYS A 5 10.08 5.88 -16.64
N ALA A 6 9.17 5.81 -15.67
CA ALA A 6 9.34 4.94 -14.52
C ALA A 6 9.45 3.48 -15.00
N CYS A 7 10.42 2.74 -14.46
CA CYS A 7 10.55 1.32 -14.70
C CYS A 7 9.75 0.60 -13.62
N ASP A 8 8.48 0.35 -13.90
CA ASP A 8 7.56 -0.26 -12.95
C ASP A 8 7.92 -1.75 -12.77
N TRP A 9 8.30 -2.14 -11.56
CA TRP A 9 8.58 -3.53 -11.18
C TRP A 9 7.46 -4.14 -10.33
N TRP A 10 6.57 -3.31 -9.82
CA TRP A 10 5.39 -3.67 -9.04
C TRP A 10 4.36 -2.54 -9.07
N ALA A 11 3.08 -2.88 -9.24
CA ALA A 11 1.97 -1.95 -9.16
C ALA A 11 0.68 -2.69 -8.79
N ALA A 12 -0.21 -2.04 -8.05
CA ALA A 12 -1.51 -2.59 -7.68
C ALA A 12 -2.62 -1.55 -7.91
N VAL A 13 -3.78 -2.00 -8.38
CA VAL A 13 -5.02 -1.21 -8.43
C VAL A 13 -5.89 -1.66 -7.26
N LEU A 14 -6.44 -0.72 -6.50
CA LEU A 14 -7.08 -0.99 -5.22
C LEU A 14 -8.56 -0.68 -5.27
N GLY A 15 -9.37 -1.73 -5.22
CA GLY A 15 -10.83 -1.64 -5.23
C GLY A 15 -11.41 -0.95 -6.46
N GLU A 16 -12.72 -0.76 -6.44
CA GLU A 16 -13.47 -0.05 -7.47
C GLU A 16 -14.08 1.21 -6.83
N GLY A 17 -13.72 2.39 -7.33
CA GLY A 17 -14.21 3.66 -6.80
C GLY A 17 -13.70 4.02 -5.40
N GLU A 18 -12.61 3.41 -4.94
CA GLU A 18 -11.99 3.78 -3.67
C GLU A 18 -11.25 5.13 -3.80
N GLU A 19 -11.41 5.97 -2.78
CA GLU A 19 -10.79 7.29 -2.73
C GLU A 19 -9.63 7.34 -1.74
N PHE A 20 -8.56 8.02 -2.16
CA PHE A 20 -7.29 8.17 -1.44
C PHE A 20 -6.80 9.62 -1.57
N ASP A 21 -6.02 10.06 -0.60
CA ASP A 21 -5.39 11.39 -0.62
C ASP A 21 -3.99 11.33 0.03
N GLN A 22 -3.35 12.49 0.17
CA GLN A 22 -2.12 12.65 0.91
C GLN A 22 -2.26 12.07 2.33
N GLY A 23 -1.29 11.24 2.72
CA GLY A 23 -1.29 10.56 4.03
C GLY A 23 -1.92 9.16 4.01
N CYS A 24 -2.63 8.78 2.94
CA CYS A 24 -3.21 7.44 2.82
C CYS A 24 -2.18 6.35 2.48
N LEU A 25 -0.97 6.72 2.05
CA LEU A 25 0.09 5.81 1.63
C LEU A 25 1.36 6.02 2.47
N LEU A 26 1.94 4.92 2.93
CA LEU A 26 3.24 4.90 3.61
C LEU A 26 4.06 3.70 3.17
N ASN A 27 5.34 3.93 2.90
CA ASN A 27 6.33 2.86 2.78
C ASN A 27 7.09 2.70 4.10
N SER A 28 6.96 1.54 4.71
CA SER A 28 7.74 1.16 5.89
C SER A 28 8.92 0.30 5.48
N SER A 29 10.10 0.61 6.03
CA SER A 29 11.26 -0.26 5.95
C SER A 29 11.64 -0.72 7.36
N GLY A 30 11.65 -2.03 7.57
CA GLY A 30 12.02 -2.64 8.84
C GLY A 30 12.71 -3.98 8.59
N HIS A 31 13.86 -4.20 9.21
CA HIS A 31 14.63 -5.45 9.11
C HIS A 31 14.92 -5.91 7.66
N GLY A 32 15.13 -4.97 6.74
CA GLY A 32 15.43 -5.27 5.32
C GLY A 32 14.22 -5.64 4.47
N LEU A 33 13.01 -5.59 5.03
CA LEU A 33 11.76 -5.80 4.31
C LEU A 33 11.02 -4.48 4.12
N TYR A 34 10.69 -4.16 2.88
CA TYR A 34 9.83 -3.04 2.53
C TYR A 34 8.37 -3.49 2.54
N LYS A 35 7.53 -2.75 3.26
CA LYS A 35 6.08 -2.93 3.25
C LYS A 35 5.41 -1.64 2.83
N THR A 36 4.37 -1.76 2.05
CA THR A 36 3.53 -0.63 1.65
C THR A 36 2.22 -0.73 2.42
N VAL A 37 1.91 0.29 3.21
CA VAL A 37 0.66 0.39 3.96
C VAL A 37 -0.21 1.41 3.27
N VAL A 38 -1.46 1.05 2.98
CA VAL A 38 -2.45 1.98 2.43
C VAL A 38 -3.74 1.92 3.22
N GLY A 39 -4.27 3.09 3.56
CA GLY A 39 -5.63 3.30 4.03
C GLY A 39 -6.47 3.98 2.95
N ASN A 40 -7.80 3.92 3.04
CA ASN A 40 -8.69 4.68 2.17
C ASN A 40 -9.89 5.28 2.93
N TYR A 41 -10.64 6.15 2.25
CA TYR A 41 -11.81 6.80 2.85
C TYR A 41 -13.02 5.90 3.07
N MET A 42 -13.00 4.68 2.51
CA MET A 42 -14.01 3.65 2.77
C MET A 42 -13.69 2.83 4.04
N GLY A 43 -12.62 3.17 4.77
CA GLY A 43 -12.21 2.47 5.99
C GLY A 43 -11.34 1.23 5.72
N MET A 44 -10.90 0.98 4.49
CA MET A 44 -10.06 -0.18 4.19
C MET A 44 -8.59 0.12 4.50
N LEU A 45 -7.95 -0.77 5.27
CA LEU A 45 -6.52 -0.77 5.51
C LEU A 45 -5.89 -2.02 4.88
N ARG A 46 -4.84 -1.84 4.08
CA ARG A 46 -4.12 -2.91 3.38
C ARG A 46 -2.62 -2.78 3.57
N VAL A 47 -1.95 -3.91 3.77
CA VAL A 47 -0.49 -4.01 3.89
C VAL A 47 0.02 -4.93 2.80
N PHE A 48 0.85 -4.39 1.92
CA PHE A 48 1.54 -5.12 0.87
C PHE A 48 2.99 -5.38 1.26
N SER A 49 3.54 -6.47 0.72
CA SER A 49 4.97 -6.77 0.74
C SER A 49 5.45 -6.87 -0.70
N PRO A 50 5.71 -5.73 -1.38
CA PRO A 50 6.04 -5.71 -2.80
C PRO A 50 7.26 -6.58 -3.11
N HIS A 51 7.17 -7.38 -4.16
CA HIS A 51 8.27 -8.13 -4.74
C HIS A 51 8.14 -8.13 -6.28
N PRO A 52 9.25 -8.32 -7.02
CA PRO A 52 9.17 -8.48 -8.47
C PRO A 52 8.20 -9.61 -8.82
N ALA A 53 7.29 -9.34 -9.76
CA ALA A 53 6.30 -10.31 -10.19
C ALA A 53 6.99 -11.52 -10.85
N LYS A 54 6.56 -12.74 -10.49
CA LYS A 54 6.99 -13.96 -11.17
C LYS A 54 5.99 -14.36 -12.26
N PRO A 55 6.42 -14.97 -13.38
CA PRO A 55 5.50 -15.47 -14.39
C PRO A 55 4.50 -16.47 -13.79
N GLY A 56 3.21 -16.26 -14.03
CA GLY A 56 2.13 -17.13 -13.54
C GLY A 56 1.70 -16.88 -12.10
N GLU A 57 2.31 -15.92 -11.39
CA GLU A 57 1.84 -15.50 -10.07
C GLU A 57 0.56 -14.66 -10.21
N PRO A 58 -0.40 -14.79 -9.27
CA PRO A 58 -1.52 -13.86 -9.19
C PRO A 58 -1.01 -12.42 -9.09
N GLY A 59 -1.79 -11.45 -9.60
CA GLY A 59 -1.49 -10.04 -9.41
C GLY A 59 -1.33 -9.67 -7.92
N PRO A 60 -0.72 -8.51 -7.59
CA PRO A 60 -0.40 -8.19 -6.20
C PRO A 60 -1.59 -8.25 -5.26
N GLN A 61 -1.44 -9.01 -4.17
CA GLN A 61 -2.45 -9.13 -3.12
C GLN A 61 -1.90 -8.57 -1.80
N PRO A 62 -2.78 -7.99 -0.95
CA PRO A 62 -2.37 -7.55 0.37
C PRO A 62 -1.98 -8.78 1.21
N ALA A 63 -0.84 -8.70 1.89
CA ALA A 63 -0.40 -9.74 2.83
C ALA A 63 -1.27 -9.75 4.09
N THR A 64 -1.80 -8.60 4.48
CA THR A 64 -2.73 -8.42 5.60
C THR A 64 -3.58 -7.19 5.35
N GLY A 65 -4.75 -7.12 5.97
CA GLY A 65 -5.61 -5.94 5.93
C GLY A 65 -6.83 -6.11 6.83
N GLY A 66 -7.60 -5.03 6.96
CA GLY A 66 -8.82 -5.00 7.73
C GLY A 66 -9.70 -3.82 7.36
N ALA A 67 -10.96 -3.87 7.76
CA ALA A 67 -11.89 -2.75 7.65
C ALA A 67 -11.96 -2.04 9.00
N ALA A 68 -11.57 -0.77 9.00
CA ALA A 68 -11.95 0.19 10.03
C ALA A 68 -13.43 0.55 9.86
N ARG A 69 -14.07 0.95 10.97
CA ARG A 69 -15.45 1.43 10.95
C ARG A 69 -15.58 2.79 10.25
N ASP A 70 -14.53 3.59 10.35
CA ASP A 70 -14.48 4.98 9.91
C ASP A 70 -13.42 5.17 8.81
N PRO A 71 -13.50 6.25 8.02
CA PRO A 71 -12.51 6.59 6.99
C PRO A 71 -11.07 6.64 7.54
N VAL A 72 -10.11 6.09 6.79
CA VAL A 72 -8.69 6.21 7.12
C VAL A 72 -8.13 7.46 6.44
N ILE A 73 -7.83 8.48 7.25
CA ILE A 73 -7.30 9.76 6.75
C ILE A 73 -5.76 9.74 6.63
N GLN A 74 -5.09 9.03 7.54
CA GLN A 74 -3.63 9.03 7.61
C GLN A 74 -3.11 7.71 8.16
N VAL A 75 -2.02 7.21 7.57
CA VAL A 75 -1.27 6.04 8.05
C VAL A 75 0.17 6.43 8.39
N GLU A 76 0.62 6.01 9.57
CA GLU A 76 1.98 6.26 10.06
C GLU A 76 2.58 5.01 10.68
N VAL A 77 3.90 4.92 10.68
CA VAL A 77 4.65 3.88 11.39
C VAL A 77 5.65 4.54 12.32
N GLY A 78 5.62 4.12 13.57
CA GLY A 78 6.48 4.63 14.63
C GLY A 78 6.42 3.75 15.87
N LYS A 79 7.19 4.14 16.89
CA LYS A 79 7.09 3.54 18.23
C LYS A 79 6.00 4.27 18.99
N PHE A 80 4.76 3.80 18.86
CA PHE A 80 3.60 4.45 19.48
C PHE A 80 3.34 4.01 20.92
N PHE A 81 4.10 3.04 21.42
CA PHE A 81 4.00 2.52 22.79
C PHE A 81 5.36 2.65 23.49
N SER A 82 5.31 2.93 24.80
CA SER A 82 6.47 3.05 25.71
C SER A 82 6.93 1.71 26.26
#